data_AF-A0A822ETX8-F1
#
_entry.id   AF-A0A822ETX8-F1
#
_cell.length_a   1.000
_cell.length_b   1.000
_cell.length_c   1.000
_cell.angle_alpha   90.00
_cell.angle_beta   90.00
_cell.angle_gamma   90.00
#
_symmetry.space_group_name_H-M   'P 1'
#
loop_
_entity.id
_entity.type
_entity.pdbx_description
1 polymer ?
#
loop_
_entity_poly.entity_id
_entity_poly.type
_entity_poly.pdbx_seq_one_letter_code
_entity_poly.pdbx_strand_id
1 'polypeptide(L)'
;EKQVAEEQVIEDQVPEEQVVEKESEDADWNEEKEGSLELAKKKQAVLKTYYDGFPSIDDVIDETRSGIREAKEFTESILHDLPSGDISERTTACHGNKTFTNPNETHQVGPPGKTKTYISPDGWTRYGFKVLGKYQDGNAWLHPFKDPGNWYRAFHGTGRAQAVDFGNDKQSFEKQYAPVDAVASIFENGFRPARITAHGDGVYCSPNPKFPENGYVTTVELDTQEGKKKFKCMLQVAVNPDAVRFTKNKDIWVAPNPEDIRPYGVLIKEV
;
A
#
# COMPACT_ATOMS: atom_id res chain seq x y z
N GLU A 1 37.90 -56.27 49.07
CA GLU A 1 39.23 -55.84 48.53
C GLU A 1 38.97 -54.50 47.84
N LYS A 2 39.30 -53.31 48.37
CA LYS A 2 40.60 -52.63 48.56
C LYS A 2 41.57 -52.72 47.37
N GLN A 3 41.72 -51.60 46.63
CA GLN A 3 42.92 -50.92 46.09
C GLN A 3 42.44 -49.97 44.96
N VAL A 4 42.58 -48.63 44.98
CA VAL A 4 43.69 -47.66 45.15
C VAL A 4 44.51 -47.42 43.86
N ALA A 5 44.68 -46.12 43.57
CA ALA A 5 45.61 -45.46 42.62
C ALA A 5 45.27 -45.57 41.12
N GLU A 6 45.52 -44.58 40.26
CA GLU A 6 46.54 -43.53 40.33
C GLU A 6 46.18 -42.30 39.47
N GLU A 7 46.67 -41.16 39.94
CA GLU A 7 46.53 -39.80 39.44
C GLU A 7 47.68 -39.51 38.46
N GLN A 8 47.41 -38.92 37.28
CA GLN A 8 48.45 -38.28 36.48
C GLN A 8 48.00 -36.89 36.04
N VAL A 9 48.71 -35.92 36.63
CA VAL A 9 48.77 -34.50 36.27
C VAL A 9 49.59 -34.38 35.00
N ILE A 10 49.03 -33.73 33.97
CA ILE A 10 49.82 -33.13 32.87
C ILE A 10 49.55 -31.64 32.91
N GLU A 11 50.54 -30.94 33.43
CA GLU A 11 50.74 -29.52 33.29
C GLU A 11 51.19 -29.23 31.86
N ASP A 12 50.79 -28.04 31.38
CA ASP A 12 51.62 -27.10 30.64
C ASP A 12 51.25 -26.72 29.19
N GLN A 13 51.29 -25.39 29.00
CA GLN A 13 51.52 -24.60 27.79
C GLN A 13 50.30 -24.06 27.00
N VAL A 14 49.92 -22.84 27.40
CA VAL A 14 49.14 -21.87 26.62
C VAL A 14 50.05 -21.31 25.50
N PRO A 15 49.64 -21.31 24.22
CA PRO A 15 50.38 -20.61 23.18
C PRO A 15 50.03 -19.11 23.18
N GLU A 16 51.07 -18.28 23.11
CA GLU A 16 51.02 -16.83 22.96
C GLU A 16 50.18 -16.38 21.74
N GLU A 17 49.36 -15.36 21.97
CA GLU A 17 48.62 -14.62 20.95
C GLU A 17 49.58 -13.96 19.94
N GLN A 18 49.45 -14.30 18.66
CA GLN A 18 49.95 -13.47 17.58
C GLN A 18 48.88 -12.45 17.19
N VAL A 19 49.12 -11.19 17.57
CA VAL A 19 48.37 -10.02 17.09
C VAL A 19 48.80 -9.76 15.65
N VAL A 20 47.89 -10.01 14.71
CA VAL A 20 48.03 -9.60 13.31
C VAL A 20 47.44 -8.20 13.18
N GLU A 21 48.32 -7.21 12.99
CA GLU A 21 47.95 -5.84 12.61
C GLU A 21 47.20 -5.87 11.26
N LYS A 22 45.92 -5.47 11.29
CA LYS A 22 45.15 -5.10 10.10
C LYS A 22 45.24 -3.59 9.94
N GLU A 23 46.09 -3.13 9.03
CA GLU A 23 46.05 -1.74 8.56
C GLU A 23 45.32 -1.62 7.22
N SER A 24 44.37 -0.67 7.22
CA SER A 24 43.86 0.18 6.13
C SER A 24 43.15 -0.44 4.93
N GLU A 25 41.83 -0.64 5.05
CA GLU A 25 40.86 -0.59 3.93
C GLU A 25 39.55 0.19 4.25
N ASP A 26 39.48 0.92 5.37
CA ASP A 26 38.22 1.54 5.84
C ASP A 26 38.03 3.03 5.47
N ALA A 27 38.93 3.62 4.69
CA ALA A 27 38.87 5.06 4.40
C ALA A 27 37.97 5.45 3.19
N ASP A 28 37.65 4.52 2.29
CA ASP A 28 36.98 4.84 1.01
C ASP A 28 35.43 4.71 1.08
N TRP A 29 34.90 4.05 2.13
CA TRP A 29 33.45 3.80 2.27
C TRP A 29 32.65 4.89 2.99
N ASN A 30 33.31 5.89 3.59
CA ASN A 30 32.64 6.92 4.40
C ASN A 30 32.27 8.18 3.60
N GLU A 31 33.03 8.57 2.56
CA GLU A 31 32.74 9.80 1.80
C GLU A 31 31.47 9.67 0.92
N GLU A 32 31.19 8.49 0.33
CA GLU A 32 29.98 8.27 -0.47
C GLU A 32 28.68 8.31 0.35
N LYS A 33 28.72 7.85 1.61
CA LYS A 33 27.55 7.86 2.51
C LYS A 33 27.23 9.26 3.02
N GLU A 34 28.24 10.07 3.33
CA GLU A 34 28.03 11.45 3.75
C GLU A 34 27.45 12.30 2.61
N GLY A 35 27.92 12.13 1.37
CA GLY A 35 27.37 12.80 0.19
C GLY A 35 25.89 12.43 -0.08
N SER A 36 25.52 11.17 0.14
CA SER A 36 24.14 10.69 -0.03
C SER A 36 23.18 11.27 1.03
N LEU A 37 23.62 11.40 2.28
CA LEU A 37 22.82 11.96 3.38
C LEU A 37 22.63 13.48 3.23
N GLU A 38 23.66 14.21 2.83
CA GLU A 38 23.59 15.64 2.50
C GLU A 38 22.61 15.90 1.34
N LEU A 39 22.65 15.07 0.30
CA LEU A 39 21.73 15.15 -0.84
C LEU A 39 20.27 14.86 -0.43
N ALA A 40 20.05 13.88 0.46
CA ALA A 40 18.72 13.58 0.99
C ALA A 40 18.15 14.74 1.83
N LYS A 41 18.98 15.34 2.70
CA LYS A 41 18.59 16.52 3.51
C LYS A 41 18.24 17.72 2.63
N LYS A 42 19.03 17.98 1.58
CA LYS A 42 18.74 19.05 0.60
C LYS A 42 17.43 18.79 -0.15
N LYS A 43 17.18 17.56 -0.60
CA LYS A 43 15.91 17.18 -1.23
C LYS A 43 14.71 17.34 -0.28
N GLN A 44 14.87 16.97 0.99
CA GLN A 44 13.83 17.11 2.01
C GLN A 44 13.53 18.58 2.34
N ALA A 45 14.55 19.45 2.40
CA ALA A 45 14.38 20.89 2.61
C ALA A 45 13.64 21.56 1.45
N VAL A 46 13.91 21.15 0.21
CA VAL A 46 13.19 21.61 -0.99
C VAL A 46 11.73 21.15 -0.96
N LEU A 47 11.46 19.88 -0.59
CA LEU A 47 10.09 19.39 -0.42
C LEU A 47 9.34 20.16 0.68
N LYS A 48 9.98 20.40 1.83
CA LYS A 48 9.35 21.11 2.95
C LYS A 48 8.95 22.53 2.53
N THR A 49 9.85 23.26 1.87
CA THR A 49 9.56 24.60 1.35
C THR A 49 8.43 24.59 0.31
N TYR A 50 8.33 23.52 -0.49
CA TYR A 50 7.25 23.34 -1.46
C TYR A 50 5.88 23.11 -0.78
N TYR A 51 5.83 22.33 0.31
CA TYR A 51 4.58 22.05 1.03
C TYR A 51 4.15 23.18 1.97
N ASP A 52 5.10 23.90 2.57
CA ASP A 52 4.83 25.05 3.43
C ASP A 52 4.24 26.25 2.65
N GLY A 53 4.28 26.22 1.31
CA GLY A 53 3.66 27.22 0.43
C GLY A 53 2.19 26.93 0.06
N PHE A 54 1.64 25.79 0.47
CA PHE A 54 0.21 25.51 0.28
C PHE A 54 -0.60 26.11 1.44
N PRO A 55 -1.78 26.69 1.17
CA PRO A 55 -2.70 27.10 2.23
C PRO A 55 -3.03 25.92 3.13
N SER A 56 -3.06 26.14 4.45
CA SER A 56 -3.60 25.12 5.36
C SER A 56 -5.04 24.82 4.97
N ILE A 57 -5.47 23.57 5.09
CA ILE A 57 -6.88 23.22 4.87
C ILE A 57 -7.79 23.99 5.84
N ASP A 58 -7.27 24.38 7.01
CA ASP A 58 -7.96 25.22 7.97
C ASP A 58 -8.09 26.69 7.50
N ASP A 59 -7.18 27.18 6.64
CA ASP A 59 -7.27 28.52 6.04
C ASP A 59 -8.30 28.57 4.89
N VAL A 60 -8.71 27.41 4.37
CA VAL A 60 -9.65 27.26 3.25
C VAL A 60 -11.11 27.13 3.73
N ILE A 61 -11.34 26.82 5.00
CA ILE A 61 -12.67 26.55 5.56
C ILE A 61 -13.39 27.82 6.07
N ASP A 62 -12.77 29.00 6.03
CA ASP A 62 -13.48 30.26 6.33
C ASP A 62 -14.38 30.68 5.15
N GLU A 63 -15.66 30.31 5.25
CA GLU A 63 -16.71 30.51 4.24
C GLU A 63 -17.09 31.98 3.97
N THR A 64 -16.36 32.96 4.50
CA THR A 64 -16.68 34.39 4.35
C THR A 64 -15.71 35.20 3.48
N ARG A 65 -14.63 34.61 2.95
CA ARG A 65 -13.62 35.34 2.15
C ARG A 65 -13.72 35.07 0.65
N SER A 66 -13.28 36.06 -0.14
CA SER A 66 -13.18 36.04 -1.62
C SER A 66 -12.44 34.82 -2.19
N GLY A 67 -11.68 34.10 -1.36
CA GLY A 67 -10.99 32.85 -1.70
C GLY A 67 -11.91 31.67 -2.01
N ILE A 68 -13.20 31.69 -1.65
CA ILE A 68 -14.14 30.62 -2.05
C ILE A 68 -14.40 30.65 -3.54
N ARG A 69 -14.46 31.85 -4.13
CA ARG A 69 -14.60 31.96 -5.58
C ARG A 69 -13.36 31.44 -6.28
N GLU A 70 -12.17 31.75 -5.76
CA GLU A 70 -10.90 31.26 -6.30
C GLU A 70 -10.71 29.75 -6.07
N ALA A 71 -11.10 29.20 -4.92
CA ALA A 71 -11.04 27.78 -4.63
C ALA A 71 -12.08 26.98 -5.45
N LYS A 72 -13.25 27.57 -5.71
CA LYS A 72 -14.25 26.99 -6.61
C LYS A 72 -13.81 27.09 -8.07
N GLU A 73 -13.27 28.22 -8.51
CA GLU A 73 -12.67 28.39 -9.84
C GLU A 73 -11.48 27.45 -10.05
N PHE A 74 -10.67 27.20 -9.01
CA PHE A 74 -9.55 26.24 -9.03
C PHE A 74 -10.01 24.78 -9.03
N THR A 75 -11.02 24.45 -8.21
CA THR A 75 -11.59 23.10 -8.20
C THR A 75 -12.29 22.82 -9.54
N GLU A 76 -13.03 23.79 -10.07
CA GLU A 76 -13.62 23.71 -11.41
C GLU A 76 -12.53 23.66 -12.49
N SER A 77 -11.41 24.38 -12.38
CA SER A 77 -10.31 24.27 -13.35
C SER A 77 -9.65 22.90 -13.34
N ILE A 78 -9.45 22.29 -12.16
CA ILE A 78 -8.93 20.92 -12.03
C ILE A 78 -9.91 19.89 -12.61
N LEU A 79 -11.22 20.13 -12.47
CA LEU A 79 -12.26 19.21 -12.95
C LEU A 79 -12.58 19.40 -14.45
N HIS A 80 -12.33 20.59 -15.03
CA HIS A 80 -12.56 20.90 -16.44
C HIS A 80 -11.38 20.56 -17.34
N ASP A 81 -10.15 20.56 -16.80
CA ASP A 81 -8.99 20.13 -17.55
C ASP A 81 -9.01 18.60 -17.67
N LEU A 82 -9.36 18.13 -18.87
CA LEU A 82 -9.12 16.74 -19.26
C LEU A 82 -7.63 16.44 -18.99
N PRO A 83 -7.30 15.30 -18.38
CA PRO A 83 -5.91 14.96 -18.09
C PRO A 83 -5.07 15.12 -19.35
N SER A 84 -4.00 15.90 -19.24
CA SER A 84 -3.15 16.35 -20.36
C SER A 84 -2.53 15.21 -21.17
N GLY A 85 -2.60 13.97 -20.66
CA GLY A 85 -1.93 12.82 -21.24
C GLY A 85 -0.41 12.86 -21.09
N ASP A 86 0.12 13.91 -20.43
CA ASP A 86 1.53 14.06 -20.12
C ASP A 86 1.86 13.31 -18.82
N ILE A 87 2.70 12.29 -18.95
CA ILE A 87 3.16 11.43 -17.84
C ILE A 87 4.03 12.18 -16.81
N SER A 88 4.47 13.39 -17.12
CA SER A 88 5.27 14.22 -16.23
C SER A 88 4.43 15.13 -15.32
N GLU A 89 3.14 15.32 -15.62
CA GLU A 89 2.26 16.18 -14.82
C GLU A 89 1.70 15.46 -13.58
N ARG A 90 1.81 16.14 -12.44
CA ARG A 90 1.55 15.60 -11.09
C ARG A 90 0.07 15.64 -10.65
N THR A 91 -0.87 15.86 -11.58
CA THR A 91 -2.33 15.75 -11.37
C THR A 91 -2.81 14.27 -11.40
N THR A 92 -1.99 13.38 -10.84
CA THR A 92 -1.89 11.92 -11.01
C THR A 92 -3.16 11.10 -10.71
N ALA A 93 -4.23 11.70 -10.21
CA ALA A 93 -5.49 11.01 -9.92
C ALA A 93 -6.14 10.44 -11.21
N CYS A 94 -6.12 11.20 -12.31
CA CYS A 94 -6.83 10.83 -13.54
C CYS A 94 -6.19 9.68 -14.32
N HIS A 95 -4.86 9.54 -14.30
CA HIS A 95 -4.14 8.43 -14.96
C HIS A 95 -4.47 7.06 -14.36
N GLY A 96 -4.82 7.04 -13.07
CA GLY A 96 -5.25 5.84 -12.40
C GLY A 96 -6.72 5.50 -12.68
N ASN A 97 -7.54 6.42 -13.17
CA ASN A 97 -8.96 6.15 -13.35
C ASN A 97 -9.20 5.22 -14.53
N LYS A 98 -10.09 4.23 -14.36
CA LYS A 98 -10.42 3.28 -15.43
C LYS A 98 -11.78 2.64 -15.19
N THR A 99 -12.67 2.72 -16.17
CA THR A 99 -13.88 1.90 -16.23
C THR A 99 -13.56 0.59 -16.94
N PHE A 100 -13.99 -0.53 -16.37
CA PHE A 100 -13.78 -1.86 -16.93
C PHE A 100 -15.10 -2.36 -17.50
N THR A 101 -15.11 -2.68 -18.80
CA THR A 101 -16.32 -3.07 -19.55
C THR A 101 -16.20 -4.44 -20.22
N ASN A 102 -15.06 -5.11 -20.03
CA ASN A 102 -14.77 -6.38 -20.69
C ASN A 102 -14.99 -7.54 -19.72
N PRO A 103 -16.08 -8.31 -19.87
CA PRO A 103 -16.37 -9.42 -18.99
C PRO A 103 -15.31 -10.50 -19.10
N ASN A 104 -14.80 -10.94 -17.95
CA ASN A 104 -13.81 -12.01 -17.82
C ASN A 104 -12.48 -11.74 -18.56
N GLU A 105 -12.13 -10.49 -18.86
CA GLU A 105 -10.79 -10.15 -19.34
C GLU A 105 -9.76 -10.58 -18.28
N THR A 106 -8.67 -11.21 -18.73
CA THR A 106 -7.61 -11.70 -17.84
C THR A 106 -6.25 -11.18 -18.26
N HIS A 107 -5.38 -11.01 -17.27
CA HIS A 107 -4.02 -10.52 -17.45
C HIS A 107 -3.04 -11.39 -16.67
N GLN A 108 -1.82 -11.53 -17.20
CA GLN A 108 -0.69 -12.05 -16.44
C GLN A 108 0.00 -10.89 -15.72
N VAL A 109 0.01 -10.93 -14.39
CA VAL A 109 0.57 -9.88 -13.52
C VAL A 109 1.68 -10.43 -12.62
N GLY A 110 2.55 -9.55 -12.15
CA GLY A 110 3.74 -9.90 -11.37
C GLY A 110 5.03 -9.81 -12.20
N PRO A 111 6.17 -10.17 -11.61
CA PRO A 111 7.45 -10.00 -12.25
C PRO A 111 7.72 -11.12 -13.28
N PRO A 112 8.64 -10.92 -14.24
CA PRO A 112 9.00 -11.92 -15.23
C PRO A 112 9.35 -13.27 -14.57
N GLY A 113 8.80 -14.36 -15.11
CA GLY A 113 9.03 -15.72 -14.60
C GLY A 113 8.24 -16.10 -13.34
N LYS A 114 7.58 -15.16 -12.66
CA LYS A 114 6.71 -15.43 -11.51
C LYS A 114 5.34 -14.77 -11.70
N THR A 115 4.59 -15.06 -12.76
CA THR A 115 3.30 -14.39 -13.02
C THR A 115 2.10 -15.11 -12.40
N LYS A 116 0.99 -14.37 -12.22
CA LYS A 116 -0.32 -14.89 -11.84
C LYS A 116 -1.41 -14.34 -12.74
N THR A 117 -2.46 -15.12 -12.94
CA THR A 117 -3.68 -14.67 -13.61
C THR A 117 -4.44 -13.73 -12.68
N TYR A 118 -4.80 -12.56 -13.21
CA TYR A 118 -5.66 -11.55 -12.61
C TYR A 118 -6.85 -11.31 -13.53
N ILE A 119 -8.05 -11.21 -12.97
CA ILE A 119 -9.28 -10.99 -13.73
C ILE A 119 -9.69 -9.52 -13.59
N SER A 120 -9.94 -8.84 -14.71
CA SER A 120 -10.43 -7.46 -14.72
C SER A 120 -11.77 -7.34 -13.99
N PRO A 121 -11.97 -6.28 -13.19
CA PRO A 121 -13.20 -6.05 -12.44
C PRO A 121 -14.28 -5.45 -13.34
N ASP A 122 -14.81 -6.26 -14.26
CA ASP A 122 -15.88 -5.85 -15.16
C ASP A 122 -17.08 -5.21 -14.45
N GLY A 123 -17.55 -4.09 -14.98
CA GLY A 123 -18.63 -3.27 -14.41
C GLY A 123 -18.20 -2.38 -13.24
N TRP A 124 -16.91 -2.31 -12.92
CA TRP A 124 -16.38 -1.41 -11.89
C TRP A 124 -15.66 -0.22 -12.53
N THR A 125 -15.66 0.91 -11.82
CA THR A 125 -14.80 2.06 -12.11
C THR A 125 -13.74 2.20 -11.04
N ARG A 126 -12.48 2.17 -11.43
CA ARG A 126 -11.35 2.45 -10.56
C ARG A 126 -11.11 3.94 -10.46
N TYR A 127 -10.85 4.40 -9.24
CA TYR A 127 -10.23 5.67 -8.94
C TYR A 127 -8.83 5.40 -8.38
N GLY A 128 -7.81 5.95 -9.03
CA GLY A 128 -6.41 5.70 -8.67
C GLY A 128 -5.99 6.45 -7.41
N PHE A 129 -5.25 5.80 -6.54
CA PHE A 129 -4.63 6.45 -5.38
C PHE A 129 -3.30 7.09 -5.74
N LYS A 130 -2.99 8.22 -5.11
CA LYS A 130 -1.66 8.85 -5.21
C LYS A 130 -0.66 8.10 -4.33
N VAL A 131 -0.02 7.09 -4.92
CA VAL A 131 0.90 6.17 -4.20
C VAL A 131 2.36 6.30 -4.61
N LEU A 132 2.68 7.12 -5.61
CA LEU A 132 4.06 7.36 -6.02
C LEU A 132 4.83 8.05 -4.89
N GLY A 133 5.92 7.42 -4.44
CA GLY A 133 6.72 7.91 -3.31
C GLY A 133 6.08 7.74 -1.94
N LYS A 134 4.93 7.06 -1.83
CA LYS A 134 4.28 6.77 -0.53
C LYS A 134 5.03 5.71 0.28
N TYR A 135 5.69 4.76 -0.40
CA TYR A 135 6.37 3.63 0.24
C TYR A 135 7.88 3.79 0.15
N GLN A 136 8.58 3.41 1.23
CA GLN A 136 10.03 3.64 1.39
C GLN A 136 10.89 2.88 0.37
N ASP A 137 10.43 1.72 -0.08
CA ASP A 137 11.08 0.87 -1.08
C ASP A 137 10.79 1.31 -2.54
N GLY A 138 10.20 2.49 -2.71
CA GLY A 138 10.00 3.11 -4.02
C GLY A 138 8.77 2.60 -4.76
N ASN A 139 8.82 2.63 -6.09
CA ASN A 139 7.66 2.47 -6.96
C ASN A 139 7.72 1.22 -7.86
N ALA A 140 8.79 0.42 -7.80
CA ALA A 140 9.00 -0.72 -8.69
C ALA A 140 7.89 -1.79 -8.60
N TRP A 141 7.21 -1.87 -7.44
CA TRP A 141 6.03 -2.71 -7.23
C TRP A 141 4.84 -2.34 -8.14
N LEU A 142 4.75 -1.07 -8.54
CA LEU A 142 3.67 -0.50 -9.34
C LEU A 142 4.09 -0.21 -10.78
N HIS A 143 5.24 0.46 -10.97
CA HIS A 143 5.68 1.04 -12.23
C HIS A 143 7.22 0.98 -12.38
N PRO A 144 7.76 0.70 -13.59
CA PRO A 144 7.05 0.39 -14.83
C PRO A 144 6.38 -0.98 -14.79
N PHE A 145 5.34 -1.17 -15.61
CA PHE A 145 4.71 -2.49 -15.73
C PHE A 145 5.66 -3.48 -16.39
N LYS A 146 5.65 -4.74 -15.92
CA LYS A 146 6.57 -5.84 -16.30
C LYS A 146 8.00 -5.67 -15.77
N ASP A 147 8.22 -4.74 -14.85
CA ASP A 147 9.49 -4.62 -14.13
C ASP A 147 9.73 -5.86 -13.23
N PRO A 148 10.99 -6.30 -13.02
CA PRO A 148 11.31 -7.37 -12.07
C PRO A 148 10.83 -7.13 -10.63
N GLY A 149 10.64 -5.87 -10.24
CA GLY A 149 10.08 -5.50 -8.94
C GLY A 149 8.55 -5.48 -8.89
N ASN A 150 7.83 -5.72 -9.99
CA ASN A 150 6.38 -5.64 -10.00
C ASN A 150 5.71 -6.66 -9.09
N TRP A 151 4.72 -6.18 -8.33
CA TRP A 151 3.92 -7.02 -7.46
C TRP A 151 2.72 -7.63 -8.19
N TYR A 152 2.11 -8.67 -7.61
CA TYR A 152 0.84 -9.20 -8.10
C TYR A 152 -0.27 -8.17 -7.99
N ARG A 153 -1.40 -8.41 -8.69
CA ARG A 153 -2.61 -7.59 -8.60
C ARG A 153 -3.76 -8.44 -8.06
N ALA A 154 -4.54 -7.87 -7.17
CA ALA A 154 -5.66 -8.53 -6.51
C ALA A 154 -6.69 -7.49 -6.02
N PHE A 155 -7.70 -7.96 -5.30
CA PHE A 155 -8.78 -7.19 -4.73
C PHE A 155 -8.96 -7.52 -3.25
N HIS A 156 -9.30 -6.51 -2.46
CA HIS A 156 -9.62 -6.66 -1.04
C HIS A 156 -10.98 -6.02 -0.75
N GLY A 157 -11.92 -6.82 -0.25
CA GLY A 157 -13.26 -6.35 0.12
C GLY A 157 -13.29 -5.75 1.53
N THR A 158 -14.03 -4.65 1.70
CA THR A 158 -14.12 -3.91 2.97
C THR A 158 -15.46 -4.09 3.70
N GLY A 159 -16.38 -4.89 3.15
CA GLY A 159 -17.76 -5.06 3.66
C GLY A 159 -17.89 -5.77 5.02
N ARG A 160 -16.78 -6.21 5.62
CA ARG A 160 -16.73 -6.81 6.96
C ARG A 160 -16.13 -5.88 8.02
N ALA A 161 -15.96 -4.60 7.69
CA ALA A 161 -15.50 -3.59 8.63
C ALA A 161 -16.42 -3.46 9.85
N GLN A 162 -15.84 -3.19 11.01
CA GLN A 162 -16.47 -3.06 12.32
C GLN A 162 -15.79 -1.93 13.11
N ALA A 163 -16.45 -1.37 14.13
CA ALA A 163 -15.91 -0.27 14.93
C ALA A 163 -14.51 -0.55 15.51
N VAL A 164 -14.29 -1.78 15.98
CA VAL A 164 -12.99 -2.27 16.50
C VAL A 164 -11.84 -2.15 15.48
N ASP A 165 -12.16 -1.96 14.21
CA ASP A 165 -11.18 -1.88 13.12
C ASP A 165 -10.52 -0.51 12.99
N PHE A 166 -11.09 0.50 13.64
CA PHE A 166 -10.68 1.89 13.56
C PHE A 166 -10.02 2.38 14.87
N GLY A 167 -9.86 1.50 15.86
CA GLY A 167 -9.03 1.73 17.04
C GLY A 167 -9.49 2.86 17.98
N ASN A 168 -10.69 3.43 17.80
CA ASN A 168 -11.14 4.56 18.60
C ASN A 168 -12.65 4.55 18.88
N ASP A 169 -12.98 4.58 20.17
CA ASP A 169 -14.32 4.73 20.74
C ASP A 169 -14.94 6.12 20.43
N LYS A 170 -14.14 7.03 19.86
CA LYS A 170 -14.47 8.45 19.62
C LYS A 170 -14.87 8.78 18.18
N GLN A 171 -14.70 7.86 17.23
CA GLN A 171 -15.20 8.06 15.87
C GLN A 171 -16.67 7.63 15.83
N SER A 172 -17.54 8.46 15.26
CA SER A 172 -18.91 8.08 14.97
C SER A 172 -18.90 6.90 13.99
N PHE A 173 -19.06 5.69 14.52
CA PHE A 173 -19.11 4.48 13.72
C PHE A 173 -20.54 4.30 13.20
N GLU A 174 -20.79 4.81 12.01
CA GLU A 174 -22.00 4.47 11.28
C GLU A 174 -21.75 3.19 10.50
N LYS A 175 -22.35 2.08 10.98
CA LYS A 175 -22.18 0.76 10.37
C LYS A 175 -22.47 0.74 8.85
N GLN A 176 -23.34 1.64 8.38
CA GLN A 176 -23.64 1.80 6.96
C GLN A 176 -22.46 2.34 6.13
N TYR A 177 -21.59 3.17 6.71
CA TYR A 177 -20.43 3.78 6.04
C TYR A 177 -19.11 3.06 6.32
N ALA A 178 -19.09 2.12 7.26
CA ALA A 178 -17.93 1.31 7.62
C ALA A 178 -17.08 0.76 6.45
N PRO A 179 -17.65 0.30 5.31
CA PRO A 179 -16.85 -0.17 4.18
C PRO A 179 -16.03 0.95 3.51
N VAL A 180 -16.58 2.17 3.48
CA VAL A 180 -15.94 3.36 2.92
C VAL A 180 -14.90 3.88 3.91
N ASP A 181 -15.22 3.91 5.20
CA ASP A 181 -14.26 4.28 6.26
C ASP A 181 -13.05 3.32 6.25
N ALA A 182 -13.29 2.03 6.02
CA ALA A 182 -12.21 1.05 5.91
C ALA A 182 -11.31 1.30 4.71
N VAL A 183 -11.85 1.77 3.56
CA VAL A 183 -11.03 2.17 2.40
C VAL A 183 -10.09 3.31 2.80
N ALA A 184 -10.61 4.35 3.46
CA ALA A 184 -9.83 5.50 3.91
C ALA A 184 -8.76 5.09 4.94
N SER A 185 -9.18 4.38 5.99
CA SER A 185 -8.28 3.90 7.05
C SER A 185 -7.15 3.03 6.51
N ILE A 186 -7.44 2.11 5.58
CA ILE A 186 -6.41 1.26 4.96
C ILE A 186 -5.44 2.08 4.11
N PHE A 187 -5.93 3.10 3.39
CA PHE A 187 -5.05 3.94 2.58
C PHE A 187 -4.12 4.82 3.44
N GLU A 188 -4.62 5.34 4.56
CA GLU A 188 -3.87 6.20 5.48
C GLU A 188 -2.90 5.40 6.34
N ASN A 189 -3.41 4.36 7.01
CA ASN A 189 -2.71 3.66 8.10
C ASN A 189 -2.17 2.29 7.68
N GLY A 190 -2.49 1.83 6.47
CA GLY A 190 -2.13 0.50 5.99
C GLY A 190 -3.13 -0.57 6.38
N PHE A 191 -2.85 -1.80 5.92
CA PHE A 191 -3.69 -2.94 6.27
C PHE A 191 -3.49 -3.39 7.71
N ARG A 192 -4.42 -4.22 8.16
CA ARG A 192 -4.30 -4.98 9.40
C ARG A 192 -4.59 -6.45 9.12
N PRO A 193 -4.06 -7.38 9.93
CA PRO A 193 -4.38 -8.79 9.81
C PRO A 193 -5.89 -9.06 9.95
N ALA A 194 -6.38 -10.09 9.26
CA ALA A 194 -7.75 -10.54 9.37
C ALA A 194 -8.07 -11.00 10.80
N ARG A 195 -9.25 -10.64 11.31
CA ARG A 195 -9.74 -11.13 12.63
C ARG A 195 -9.98 -12.64 12.64
N ILE A 196 -10.35 -13.21 11.49
CA ILE A 196 -10.65 -14.64 11.32
C ILE A 196 -9.60 -15.23 10.37
N THR A 197 -8.80 -16.17 10.89
CA THR A 197 -7.58 -16.65 10.23
C THR A 197 -7.74 -18.07 9.67
N ALA A 198 -8.89 -18.34 9.03
CA ALA A 198 -9.25 -19.65 8.46
C ALA A 198 -8.27 -20.22 7.42
N HIS A 199 -7.37 -19.39 6.88
CA HIS A 199 -6.35 -19.72 5.88
C HIS A 199 -4.94 -19.29 6.34
N GLY A 200 -4.77 -19.08 7.65
CA GLY A 200 -3.58 -18.52 8.26
C GLY A 200 -3.72 -17.03 8.56
N ASP A 201 -2.81 -16.54 9.39
CA ASP A 201 -2.75 -15.13 9.76
C ASP A 201 -2.31 -14.27 8.57
N GLY A 202 -2.88 -13.08 8.45
CA GLY A 202 -2.51 -12.10 7.42
C GLY A 202 -3.71 -11.37 6.81
N VAL A 203 -3.45 -10.67 5.71
CA VAL A 203 -4.42 -9.89 4.95
C VAL A 203 -4.89 -10.70 3.74
N TYR A 204 -6.20 -10.83 3.59
CA TYR A 204 -6.80 -11.70 2.58
C TYR A 204 -7.15 -10.89 1.35
N CYS A 205 -6.83 -11.40 0.17
CA CYS A 205 -7.19 -10.80 -1.10
C CYS A 205 -7.49 -11.86 -2.15
N SER A 206 -8.05 -11.45 -3.29
CA SER A 206 -8.39 -12.35 -4.40
C SER A 206 -7.91 -11.81 -5.74
N PRO A 207 -7.39 -12.64 -6.67
CA PRO A 207 -7.18 -12.22 -8.05
C PRO A 207 -8.47 -12.14 -8.88
N ASN A 208 -9.58 -12.63 -8.32
CA ASN A 208 -10.87 -12.71 -8.97
C ASN A 208 -11.83 -11.71 -8.27
N PRO A 209 -12.28 -10.64 -8.95
CA PRO A 209 -13.07 -9.58 -8.31
C PRO A 209 -14.46 -10.05 -7.88
N LYS A 210 -14.99 -11.11 -8.51
CA LYS A 210 -16.29 -11.68 -8.15
C LYS A 210 -16.27 -12.32 -6.75
N PHE A 211 -15.12 -12.83 -6.30
CA PHE A 211 -14.99 -13.46 -5.00
C PHE A 211 -15.25 -12.46 -3.84
N PRO A 212 -14.54 -11.31 -3.74
CA PRO A 212 -14.86 -10.30 -2.75
C PRO A 212 -16.22 -9.66 -3.00
N GLU A 213 -16.63 -9.41 -4.26
CA GLU A 213 -17.95 -8.83 -4.56
C GLU A 213 -19.12 -9.65 -3.96
N ASN A 214 -19.02 -10.98 -3.97
CA ASN A 214 -20.08 -11.87 -3.51
C ASN A 214 -20.13 -12.09 -1.99
N GLY A 215 -19.05 -11.84 -1.25
CA GLY A 215 -18.98 -12.22 0.17
C GLY A 215 -18.35 -11.20 1.13
N TYR A 216 -17.62 -10.22 0.59
CA TYR A 216 -16.76 -9.31 1.32
C TYR A 216 -16.93 -7.85 0.91
N VAL A 217 -17.95 -7.55 0.11
CA VAL A 217 -18.36 -6.21 -0.27
C VAL A 217 -19.83 -6.04 0.13
N THR A 218 -20.17 -4.86 0.64
CA THR A 218 -21.56 -4.48 0.92
C THR A 218 -21.91 -3.19 0.20
N THR A 219 -23.21 -2.96 0.07
CA THR A 219 -23.75 -1.73 -0.52
C THR A 219 -23.79 -0.62 0.54
N VAL A 220 -23.47 0.60 0.10
CA VAL A 220 -23.58 1.85 0.85
C VAL A 220 -24.50 2.78 0.08
N GLU A 221 -25.45 3.41 0.75
CA GLU A 221 -26.33 4.42 0.16
C GLU A 221 -25.76 5.80 0.44
N LEU A 222 -25.64 6.62 -0.61
CA LEU A 222 -25.10 7.97 -0.53
C LEU A 222 -26.07 8.95 -1.19
N ASP A 223 -26.22 10.12 -0.57
CA ASP A 223 -26.86 11.26 -1.22
C ASP A 223 -25.92 11.83 -2.29
N THR A 224 -26.40 11.91 -3.53
CA THR A 224 -25.67 12.50 -4.66
C THR A 224 -26.44 13.71 -5.20
N GLN A 225 -25.83 14.45 -6.12
CA GLN A 225 -26.53 15.54 -6.83
C GLN A 225 -27.76 15.05 -7.60
N GLU A 226 -27.79 13.76 -7.97
CA GLU A 226 -28.91 13.11 -8.67
C GLU A 226 -29.86 12.37 -7.71
N GLY A 227 -29.73 12.61 -6.40
CA GLY A 227 -30.50 11.95 -5.36
C GLY A 227 -29.79 10.74 -4.75
N LYS A 228 -30.52 9.91 -4.01
CA LYS A 228 -29.97 8.76 -3.31
C LYS A 228 -29.56 7.66 -4.29
N LYS A 229 -28.31 7.24 -4.22
CA LYS A 229 -27.76 6.13 -5.01
C LYS A 229 -27.06 5.12 -4.13
N LYS A 230 -26.95 3.90 -4.64
CA LYS A 230 -26.33 2.79 -3.96
C LYS A 230 -25.03 2.41 -4.66
N PHE A 231 -23.99 2.22 -3.86
CA PHE A 231 -22.66 1.90 -4.36
C PHE A 231 -22.09 0.71 -3.62
N LYS A 232 -21.34 -0.11 -4.35
CA LYS A 232 -20.38 -1.05 -3.78
C LYS A 232 -18.98 -0.47 -3.90
N CYS A 233 -18.13 -0.75 -2.91
CA CYS A 233 -16.71 -0.42 -2.99
C CYS A 233 -15.82 -1.59 -2.58
N MET A 234 -14.62 -1.66 -3.17
CA MET A 234 -13.53 -2.53 -2.74
C MET A 234 -12.18 -1.93 -3.14
N LEU A 235 -11.10 -2.40 -2.53
CA LEU A 235 -9.75 -1.96 -2.87
C LEU A 235 -9.18 -2.81 -4.00
N GLN A 236 -8.47 -2.15 -4.90
CA GLN A 236 -7.53 -2.79 -5.80
C GLN A 236 -6.13 -2.69 -5.20
N VAL A 237 -5.47 -3.85 -5.09
CA VAL A 237 -4.27 -4.02 -4.28
C VAL A 237 -3.15 -4.67 -5.06
N ALA A 238 -1.92 -4.31 -4.71
CA ALA A 238 -0.72 -4.98 -5.13
C ALA A 238 -0.19 -5.88 -4.01
N VAL A 239 0.30 -7.08 -4.33
CA VAL A 239 0.73 -8.07 -3.33
C VAL A 239 2.14 -8.56 -3.63
N ASN A 240 3.00 -8.54 -2.61
CA ASN A 240 4.41 -8.93 -2.72
C ASN A 240 4.54 -10.40 -3.19
N PRO A 241 5.18 -10.66 -4.34
CA PRO A 241 5.26 -12.00 -4.91
C PRO A 241 6.14 -12.96 -4.11
N ASP A 242 7.05 -12.44 -3.30
CA ASP A 242 7.98 -13.26 -2.51
C ASP A 242 7.42 -13.61 -1.12
N ALA A 243 6.41 -12.88 -0.65
CA ALA A 243 5.80 -13.11 0.67
C ALA A 243 4.41 -13.79 0.59
N VAL A 244 3.68 -13.64 -0.51
CA VAL A 244 2.30 -14.13 -0.63
C VAL A 244 2.18 -15.64 -0.42
N ARG A 245 1.19 -16.04 0.36
CA ARG A 245 0.78 -17.44 0.52
C ARG A 245 -0.47 -17.74 -0.31
N PHE A 246 -0.36 -18.74 -1.18
CA PHE A 246 -1.51 -19.27 -1.92
C PHE A 246 -2.23 -20.33 -1.09
N THR A 247 -3.56 -20.25 -1.02
CA THR A 247 -4.35 -21.22 -0.28
C THR A 247 -4.83 -22.35 -1.20
N LYS A 248 -5.44 -23.41 -0.63
CA LYS A 248 -6.10 -24.46 -1.41
C LYS A 248 -7.26 -23.91 -2.26
N ASN A 249 -7.90 -22.83 -1.79
CA ASN A 249 -8.87 -22.10 -2.57
C ASN A 249 -8.13 -21.09 -3.47
N LYS A 250 -8.19 -21.31 -4.79
CA LYS A 250 -7.46 -20.50 -5.77
C LYS A 250 -7.90 -19.03 -5.80
N ASP A 251 -9.10 -18.73 -5.30
CA ASP A 251 -9.62 -17.37 -5.19
C ASP A 251 -9.14 -16.63 -3.93
N ILE A 252 -8.38 -17.28 -3.04
CA ILE A 252 -7.90 -16.65 -1.80
C ILE A 252 -6.38 -16.69 -1.75
N TRP A 253 -5.79 -15.51 -1.66
CA TRP A 253 -4.38 -15.28 -1.35
C TRP A 253 -4.27 -14.60 0.02
N VAL A 254 -3.18 -14.88 0.73
CA VAL A 254 -2.89 -14.28 2.04
C VAL A 254 -1.55 -13.58 1.95
N ALA A 255 -1.53 -12.27 2.20
CA ALA A 255 -0.31 -11.52 2.50
C ALA A 255 -0.03 -11.66 4.00
N PRO A 256 1.03 -12.37 4.42
CA PRO A 256 1.24 -12.68 5.84
C PRO A 256 1.40 -11.42 6.70
N ASN A 257 2.07 -10.39 6.18
CA ASN A 257 2.25 -9.11 6.85
C ASN A 257 1.50 -8.00 6.11
N PRO A 258 1.00 -6.97 6.83
CA PRO A 258 0.38 -5.80 6.21
C PRO A 258 1.25 -5.04 5.22
N GLU A 259 2.58 -5.06 5.37
CA GLU A 259 3.49 -4.34 4.47
C GLU A 259 3.63 -5.02 3.09
N ASP A 260 3.29 -6.31 3.02
CA ASP A 260 3.34 -7.15 1.81
C ASP A 260 2.13 -6.97 0.89
N ILE A 261 1.24 -6.02 1.21
CA ILE A 261 0.07 -5.69 0.43
C ILE A 261 -0.19 -4.17 0.45
N ARG A 262 -0.47 -3.59 -0.72
CA ARG A 262 -0.59 -2.14 -0.88
C ARG A 262 -1.83 -1.78 -1.67
N PRO A 263 -2.68 -0.88 -1.18
CA PRO A 263 -3.75 -0.36 -2.02
C PRO A 263 -3.17 0.61 -3.05
N TYR A 264 -3.69 0.58 -4.28
CA TYR A 264 -3.34 1.56 -5.31
C TYR A 264 -4.56 2.15 -6.04
N GLY A 265 -5.76 1.70 -5.69
CA GLY A 265 -6.99 2.32 -6.14
C GLY A 265 -8.20 1.77 -5.39
N VAL A 266 -9.29 2.52 -5.45
CA VAL A 266 -10.62 2.07 -5.03
C VAL A 266 -11.44 1.75 -6.26
N LEU A 267 -12.18 0.66 -6.22
CA LEU A 267 -13.17 0.30 -7.21
C LEU A 267 -14.54 0.67 -6.68
N ILE A 268 -15.31 1.40 -7.47
CA ILE A 268 -16.67 1.84 -7.18
C ILE A 268 -17.60 1.30 -8.28
N LYS A 269 -18.75 0.77 -7.86
CA LYS A 269 -19.80 0.28 -8.75
C LYS A 269 -21.15 0.74 -8.23
N GLU A 270 -21.88 1.51 -9.04
CA GLU A 270 -23.29 1.84 -8.81
C GLU A 270 -24.14 0.57 -9.00
N VAL A 271 -25.14 0.34 -8.13
CA VAL A 271 -25.97 -0.87 -8.11
C VAL A 271 -27.46 -0.60 -8.07
#